data_AF-U9VYH5-F1
#
_entry.id   AF-U9VYH5-F1
#
_cell.length_a   1.000
_cell.length_b   1.000
_cell.length_c   1.000
_cell.angle_alpha   90.00
_cell.angle_beta   90.00
_cell.angle_gamma   90.00
#
_symmetry.space_group_name_H-M   'P 1'
#
loop_
_entity.id
_entity.type
_entity.pdbx_description
1 polymer ?
#
loop_
_entity_poly.entity_id
_entity_poly.type
_entity_poly.pdbx_seq_one_letter_code
_entity_poly.pdbx_strand_id
1 'polypeptide(L)' 'MKKTVFNATFSITLVAAITSLYVAILQKPTTLQNQIGDIAHTITTTGITVMFNMLEKKQNDAENR' A
#
# COMPACT_ATOMS: atom_id res chain seq x y z
N MET A 1 3.92 -17.25 9.93
CA MET A 1 4.64 -16.32 9.03
C MET A 1 3.74 -15.58 8.03
N LYS A 2 2.89 -16.24 7.21
CA LYS A 2 2.11 -15.57 6.14
C LYS A 2 1.16 -14.44 6.63
N LYS A 3 0.51 -14.59 7.79
CA LYS A 3 -0.36 -13.54 8.38
C LYS A 3 0.43 -12.31 8.81
N THR A 4 1.62 -12.50 9.40
CA THR A 4 2.48 -11.40 9.85
C THR A 4 2.98 -10.56 8.68
N VAL A 5 3.36 -11.22 7.57
CA VAL A 5 3.78 -10.52 6.35
C VAL A 5 2.62 -9.72 5.75
N PHE A 6 1.42 -10.32 5.65
CA PHE A 6 0.24 -9.62 5.15
C PHE A 6 -0.11 -8.40 6.01
N ASN A 7 -0.10 -8.53 7.33
CA ASN A 7 -0.38 -7.40 8.23
C ASN A 7 0.68 -6.31 8.11
N ALA A 8 1.96 -6.66 7.96
CA ALA A 8 3.02 -5.69 7.73
C ALA A 8 2.86 -4.96 6.39
N THR A 9 2.57 -5.69 5.31
CA THR A 9 2.28 -5.11 3.98
C THR A 9 1.09 -4.17 4.04
N PHE A 10 0.01 -4.56 4.71
CA PHE A 10 -1.18 -3.72 4.90
C PHE A 10 -0.83 -2.42 5.64
N SER A 11 -0.14 -2.52 6.78
CA SER A 11 0.24 -1.34 7.57
C SER A 11 1.14 -0.38 6.79
N ILE A 12 2.15 -0.88 6.07
CA ILE A 12 3.04 -0.05 5.24
C ILE A 12 2.25 0.64 4.12
N THR A 13 1.37 -0.11 3.46
CA THR A 13 0.53 0.42 2.37
C THR A 13 -0.40 1.52 2.87
N LEU A 14 -1.00 1.33 4.06
CA LEU A 14 -1.89 2.29 4.68
C LEU A 14 -1.17 3.60 5.04
N VAL A 15 0.00 3.49 5.67
CA VAL A 15 0.82 4.68 6.01
C VAL A 15 1.20 5.44 4.75
N ALA A 16 1.64 4.74 3.70
CA ALA A 16 1.99 5.36 2.43
C ALA A 16 0.76 6.06 1.78
N ALA A 17 -0.42 5.44 1.84
CA ALA A 17 -1.63 6.05 1.28
C ALA A 17 -1.99 7.36 2.00
N ILE A 18 -1.89 7.36 3.33
CA ILE A 18 -2.13 8.55 4.17
C ILE A 18 -1.10 9.64 3.85
N THR A 19 0.18 9.29 3.72
CA THR A 19 1.24 10.24 3.37
C THR A 19 1.03 10.85 1.99
N SER A 20 0.67 10.05 0.99
CA SER A 20 0.37 10.53 -0.36
C SER A 20 -0.84 11.48 -0.35
N LEU A 21 -1.91 11.12 0.36
CA LEU A 21 -3.09 11.98 0.52
C LEU A 21 -2.75 13.29 1.24
N TYR A 22 -1.94 13.23 2.30
CA TYR A 22 -1.51 14.41 3.04
C TYR A 22 -0.76 15.40 2.13
N VAL A 23 0.17 14.91 1.30
CA VAL A 23 0.88 15.77 0.34
C VAL A 23 -0.08 16.37 -0.68
N ALA A 24 -1.05 15.59 -1.17
CA ALA A 24 -2.02 16.04 -2.16
C ALA A 24 -2.95 17.16 -1.65
N ILE A 25 -3.21 17.25 -0.35
CA ILE A 25 -4.06 18.31 0.25
C ILE A 25 -3.29 19.57 0.67
N LEU A 26 -1.96 19.55 0.65
CA LEU A 26 -1.16 20.75 0.96
C LEU A 26 -1.33 21.80 -0.15
N GLN A 27 -1.56 23.06 0.21
CA GLN A 27 -1.74 24.13 -0.76
C GLN A 27 -0.47 24.48 -1.56
N LYS A 28 0.71 24.23 -0.97
CA LYS A 28 2.03 24.49 -1.58
C LYS A 28 3.06 23.47 -1.05
N PRO A 29 3.00 22.20 -1.50
CA PRO A 29 3.98 21.22 -1.09
C PRO A 29 5.37 21.62 -1.61
N THR A 30 6.39 21.40 -0.78
CA THR A 30 7.79 21.56 -1.21
C THR A 30 8.18 20.46 -2.20
N THR A 31 9.27 20.65 -2.94
CA THR A 31 9.80 19.62 -3.85
C THR A 31 10.03 18.28 -3.14
N LEU A 32 10.56 18.33 -1.91
CA LEU A 32 10.77 17.13 -1.09
C LEU A 32 9.44 16.46 -0.71
N GLN A 33 8.40 17.23 -0.39
CA GLN A 33 7.08 16.68 -0.08
C GLN A 33 6.45 16.03 -1.30
N ASN A 34 6.58 16.62 -2.50
CA ASN A 34 6.13 15.99 -3.74
C ASN A 34 6.84 14.67 -4.01
N GLN A 35 8.18 14.63 -3.87
CA GLN A 35 8.95 13.38 -4.03
C GLN A 35 8.51 12.30 -3.03
N ILE A 36 8.28 12.67 -1.77
CA ILE A 36 7.74 11.76 -0.76
C ILE A 36 6.34 11.28 -1.16
N GLY A 37 5.49 12.18 -1.67
CA GLY A 37 4.16 11.86 -2.16
C GLY A 37 4.17 10.83 -3.30
N ASP A 38 5.07 10.99 -4.27
CA ASP A 38 5.23 10.08 -5.41
C ASP A 38 5.74 8.71 -4.98
N ILE A 39 6.72 8.68 -4.07
CA ILE A 39 7.22 7.43 -3.48
C ILE A 39 6.09 6.72 -2.71
N ALA A 40 5.35 7.48 -1.90
CA ALA A 40 4.25 6.95 -1.12
C ALA A 40 3.15 6.39 -2.03
N HIS A 41 2.79 7.08 -3.10
CA HIS A 41 1.84 6.60 -4.11
C HIS A 41 2.29 5.28 -4.76
N THR A 42 3.59 5.16 -5.06
CA THR A 42 4.18 3.93 -5.62
C THR A 42 4.09 2.76 -4.63
N ILE A 43 4.44 2.99 -3.37
CA ILE A 43 4.33 2.00 -2.29
C ILE A 43 2.87 1.56 -2.13
N THR A 44 1.93 2.50 -2.14
CA THR A 44 0.49 2.22 -2.05
C THR A 44 0.02 1.33 -3.19
N THR A 45 0.34 1.68 -4.43
CA THR A 45 -0.08 0.92 -5.62
C THR A 45 0.49 -0.51 -5.62
N THR A 46 1.78 -0.63 -5.29
CA THR A 46 2.47 -1.92 -5.21
C THR A 46 1.89 -2.78 -4.08
N GLY A 47 1.71 -2.18 -2.90
CA GLY A 47 1.16 -2.84 -1.73
C GLY A 47 -0.26 -3.35 -1.96
N ILE A 48 -1.13 -2.54 -2.59
CA ILE A 48 -2.48 -2.94 -2.98
C ILE A 48 -2.44 -4.13 -3.94
N THR A 49 -1.59 -4.08 -4.96
CA THR A 49 -1.46 -5.17 -5.95
C THR A 49 -1.04 -6.48 -5.29
N VAL A 50 -0.03 -6.42 -4.41
CA VAL A 50 0.43 -7.60 -3.65
C VAL A 50 -0.69 -8.14 -2.74
N MET A 51 -1.45 -7.26 -2.08
CA MET A 51 -2.57 -7.68 -1.24
C MET A 51 -3.68 -8.36 -2.03
N PHE A 52 -4.06 -7.84 -3.21
CA PHE A 52 -5.03 -8.50 -4.09
C PHE A 52 -4.56 -9.89 -4.53
N ASN A 53 -3.32 -10.01 -5.02
CA ASN A 53 -2.74 -11.30 -5.42
C ASN A 53 -2.69 -12.30 -4.24
N MET A 54 -2.41 -11.83 -3.02
CA MET A 54 -2.43 -12.66 -1.82
C MET A 54 -3.85 -13.10 -1.42
N LEU A 55 -4.86 -12.26 -1.62
CA LEU A 55 -6.27 -12.58 -1.35
C LEU A 55 -6.81 -13.58 -2.37
N GLU A 56 -6.57 -13.34 -3.66
CA GLU A 56 -6.97 -14.25 -4.74
C GLU A 56 -6.36 -15.64 -4.55
N LYS A 57 -5.05 -15.71 -4.25
CA LYS A 57 -4.39 -16.99 -3.93
C LYS A 57 -5.04 -17.70 -2.74
N LYS A 58 -5.42 -16.97 -1.68
CA LYS A 58 -6.10 -17.57 -0.53
C LYS A 58 -7.49 -18.09 -0.87
N GLN A 59 -8.22 -17.42 -1.76
CA GLN A 59 -9.53 -17.85 -2.19
C GLN A 59 -9.42 -19.13 -3.02
N ASN A 60 -8.49 -19.18 -3.99
CA ASN A 60 -8.24 -20.36 -4.82
C ASN A 60 -7.75 -21.57 -4.00
N ASP A 61 -6.91 -21.34 -2.98
CA ASP A 61 -6.46 -22.38 -2.04
C ASP A 61 -7.61 -22.90 -1.14
N ALA A 62 -8.66 -22.10 -0.92
CA ALA A 62 -9.83 -22.47 -0.11
C ALA A 62 -10.92 -23.17 -0.92
N GLU A 63 -11.06 -22.85 -2.21
CA GLU A 63 -12.02 -23.48 -3.14
C GLU A 63 -11.56 -24.88 -3.59
N ASN A 64 -10.25 -25.14 -3.63
CA ASN A 64 -9.67 -26.46 -3.98
C ASN A 64 -9.53 -27.44 -2.79
N ARG A 65 -10.25 -27.22 -1.69
CA ARG A 65 -10.26 -28.08 -0.49
C ARG A 65 -11.65 -28.62 -0.20
#